data_AF-A0A5C5W787-F1
#
_entry.id   AF-A0A5C5W787-F1
#
_cell.length_a   1.000
_cell.length_b   1.000
_cell.length_c   1.000
_cell.angle_alpha   90.00
_cell.angle_beta   90.00
_cell.angle_gamma   90.00
#
_symmetry.space_group_name_H-M   'P 1'
#
loop_
_entity.id
_entity.type
_entity.pdbx_description
1 polymer ?
#
loop_
_entity_poly.entity_id
_entity_poly.type
_entity_poly.pdbx_seq_one_letter_code
_entity_poly.pdbx_strand_id
1 'polypeptide(L)'
;MTSRKWLGVLAAAGTAATALGASFTWTGGHGSNWTDCGSWSYTGLPSSCYPSTKSDDVTIPVRQGGGGWTIDLVNIDQVDDITIFESVDFGPVSGTPTLKCDTLTIEASNAEEIILTFDGATISG
;
A
#
# COMPACT_ATOMS: atom_id res chain seq x y z
N MET A 1 37.29 -33.50 43.80
CA MET A 1 37.88 -32.39 42.99
C MET A 1 37.89 -32.91 41.56
N THR A 2 37.23 -32.34 40.54
CA THR A 2 36.68 -31.01 40.35
C THR A 2 35.63 -31.09 39.23
N SER A 3 34.56 -30.31 39.41
CA SER A 3 33.39 -30.07 38.58
C SER A 3 33.66 -29.80 37.09
N ARG A 4 32.74 -30.21 36.21
CA ARG A 4 32.40 -29.44 34.98
C ARG A 4 30.89 -29.44 34.77
N LYS A 5 30.24 -28.42 35.32
CA LYS A 5 28.89 -27.98 34.96
C LYS A 5 28.92 -27.49 33.52
N TRP A 6 28.19 -28.16 32.63
CA TRP A 6 27.93 -27.66 31.28
C TRP A 6 26.90 -26.54 31.38
N LEU A 7 27.29 -25.33 30.98
CA LEU A 7 26.39 -24.19 30.82
C LEU A 7 25.45 -24.47 29.64
N GLY A 8 24.15 -24.50 29.94
CA GLY A 8 23.12 -24.38 28.92
C GLY A 8 23.17 -22.99 28.31
N VAL A 9 23.22 -22.91 26.98
CA VAL A 9 22.90 -21.70 26.23
C VAL A 9 21.48 -21.87 25.75
N LEU A 10 20.53 -21.23 26.44
CA LEU A 10 19.20 -20.99 25.90
C LEU A 10 19.37 -19.96 24.78
N ALA A 11 19.28 -20.40 23.53
CA ALA A 11 19.10 -19.48 22.40
C ALA A 11 17.68 -18.92 22.50
N ALA A 12 17.56 -17.66 22.95
CA ALA A 12 16.33 -16.92 22.79
C ALA A 12 16.13 -16.65 21.30
N ALA A 13 15.32 -17.48 20.64
CA ALA A 13 14.81 -17.18 19.31
C ALA A 13 13.91 -15.94 19.44
N GLY A 14 14.46 -14.78 19.08
CA GLY A 14 13.66 -13.57 18.96
C GLY A 14 12.63 -13.79 17.87
N THR A 15 11.37 -13.95 18.24
CA THR A 15 10.26 -13.79 17.30
C THR A 15 10.22 -12.32 16.93
N ALA A 16 10.78 -11.96 15.78
CA ALA A 16 10.42 -10.71 15.13
C ALA A 16 8.91 -10.80 14.87
N ALA A 17 8.12 -10.02 15.61
CA ALA A 17 6.74 -9.80 15.24
C ALA A 17 6.81 -9.05 13.90
N THR A 18 6.54 -9.76 12.80
CA THR A 18 6.18 -9.08 11.55
C THR A 18 4.94 -8.27 11.89
N ALA A 19 5.06 -6.94 11.90
CA ALA A 19 3.89 -6.08 12.02
C ALA A 19 2.94 -6.52 10.89
N LEU A 20 1.78 -7.06 11.26
CA LEU A 20 0.79 -7.48 10.28
C LEU A 20 0.15 -6.20 9.74
N GLY A 21 0.62 -5.78 8.58
CA GLY A 21 -0.01 -4.75 7.77
C GLY A 21 -1.48 -5.04 7.51
N ALA A 22 -2.28 -4.00 7.33
CA ALA A 22 -3.57 -4.17 6.69
C ALA A 22 -3.42 -4.08 5.19
N SER A 23 -4.14 -4.95 4.47
CA SER A 23 -4.20 -4.91 3.03
C SER A 23 -5.47 -4.17 2.61
N PHE A 24 -5.30 -3.15 1.78
CA PHE A 24 -6.35 -2.28 1.29
C PHE A 24 -6.54 -2.48 -0.21
N THR A 25 -7.78 -2.71 -0.64
CA THR A 25 -8.15 -2.75 -2.05
C THR A 25 -9.01 -1.54 -2.38
N TRP A 26 -8.61 -0.82 -3.42
CA TRP A 26 -9.36 0.34 -3.90
C TRP A 26 -10.74 -0.08 -4.42
N THR A 27 -11.77 0.62 -3.94
CA THR A 27 -13.17 0.47 -4.33
C THR A 27 -13.84 1.81 -4.64
N GLY A 28 -13.12 2.93 -4.52
CA GLY A 28 -13.63 4.28 -4.75
C GLY A 28 -14.07 4.50 -6.20
N GLY A 29 -15.06 5.36 -6.41
CA GLY A 29 -15.47 5.80 -7.74
C GLY A 29 -14.42 6.70 -8.41
N HIS A 30 -14.64 7.04 -9.69
CA HIS A 30 -13.77 7.95 -10.43
C HIS A 30 -13.68 9.33 -9.75
N GLY A 31 -12.46 9.77 -9.40
CA GLY A 31 -12.23 11.01 -8.66
C GLY A 31 -12.66 10.93 -7.18
N SER A 32 -12.56 9.74 -6.58
CA SER A 32 -12.74 9.61 -5.13
C SER A 32 -11.43 9.90 -4.41
N ASN A 33 -11.53 10.43 -3.19
CA ASN A 33 -10.34 10.78 -2.42
C ASN A 33 -9.70 9.54 -1.80
N TRP A 34 -8.36 9.51 -1.78
CA TRP A 34 -7.58 8.49 -1.09
C TRP A 34 -7.97 8.34 0.39
N THR A 35 -8.27 9.43 1.09
CA THR A 35 -8.58 9.39 2.53
C THR A 35 -10.03 9.10 2.85
N ASP A 36 -10.89 8.93 1.84
CA ASP A 36 -12.30 8.60 2.07
C ASP A 36 -12.42 7.13 2.49
N CYS A 37 -12.93 6.89 3.70
CA CYS A 37 -13.12 5.53 4.23
C CYS A 37 -13.97 4.63 3.31
N GLY A 38 -14.88 5.22 2.53
CA GLY A 38 -15.73 4.49 1.58
C GLY A 38 -15.03 4.07 0.29
N SER A 39 -13.81 4.55 0.05
CA SER A 39 -13.01 4.23 -1.13
C SER A 39 -12.19 2.94 -0.97
N TRP A 40 -12.26 2.28 0.19
CA TRP A 40 -11.44 1.12 0.50
C TRP A 40 -12.22 -0.04 1.08
N SER A 41 -11.95 -1.23 0.57
CA SER A 41 -12.13 -2.49 1.30
C SER A 41 -10.80 -2.85 1.95
N TYR A 42 -10.82 -3.42 3.16
CA TYR A 42 -9.58 -3.83 3.83
C TYR A 42 -9.75 -5.12 4.62
N THR A 43 -8.63 -5.80 4.84
CA THR A 43 -8.49 -6.96 5.73
C THR A 43 -7.27 -6.78 6.62
N GLY A 44 -7.31 -7.29 7.85
CA GLY A 44 -6.23 -7.13 8.83
C GLY A 44 -6.67 -6.34 10.07
N LEU A 45 -5.76 -6.14 11.03
CA LEU A 45 -6.09 -5.53 12.33
C LEU A 45 -4.99 -4.61 12.87
N PRO A 46 -5.39 -3.51 13.55
CA PRO A 46 -6.48 -2.59 13.23
C PRO A 46 -5.92 -1.43 12.41
N SER A 47 -6.38 -1.26 11.17
CA SER A 47 -5.94 -0.13 10.36
C SER A 47 -6.85 1.08 10.52
N SER A 48 -6.33 2.24 10.11
CA SER A 48 -7.14 3.36 9.63
C SER A 48 -8.14 2.88 8.57
N CYS A 49 -9.21 3.64 8.35
CA CYS A 49 -10.19 3.31 7.30
C CYS A 49 -9.65 3.51 5.86
N TYR A 50 -8.41 3.98 5.71
CA TYR A 50 -7.66 4.12 4.47
C TYR A 50 -6.18 3.77 4.73
N PRO A 51 -5.37 3.44 3.72
CA PRO A 51 -3.95 3.12 3.89
C PRO A 51 -3.16 4.36 4.28
N SER A 52 -2.48 4.32 5.44
CA SER A 52 -1.78 5.47 6.01
C SER A 52 -0.51 5.14 6.81
N THR A 53 -0.15 3.86 6.91
CA THR A 53 0.99 3.40 7.70
C THR A 53 2.04 2.72 6.83
N LYS A 54 3.29 2.68 7.29
CA LYS A 54 4.42 1.98 6.64
C LYS A 54 4.26 0.47 6.49
N SER A 55 3.21 -0.09 7.06
CA SER A 55 2.91 -1.53 6.95
C SER A 55 1.68 -1.77 6.09
N ASP A 56 1.00 -0.74 5.60
CA ASP A 56 -0.22 -0.95 4.82
C ASP A 56 0.11 -1.31 3.38
N ASP A 57 -0.46 -2.40 2.90
CA ASP A 57 -0.38 -2.83 1.51
C ASP A 57 -1.58 -2.30 0.73
N VAL A 58 -1.34 -1.83 -0.49
CA VAL A 58 -2.36 -1.25 -1.36
C VAL A 58 -2.49 -2.06 -2.65
N THR A 59 -3.72 -2.35 -3.03
CA THR A 59 -4.08 -2.93 -4.33
C THR A 59 -5.03 -2.00 -5.07
N ILE A 60 -4.62 -1.56 -6.25
CA ILE A 60 -5.48 -0.91 -7.25
C ILE A 60 -5.88 -1.97 -8.29
N PRO A 61 -7.10 -2.55 -8.19
CA PRO A 61 -7.51 -3.69 -9.00
C PRO A 61 -7.89 -3.27 -10.43
N VAL A 62 -8.20 -4.24 -11.29
CA VAL A 62 -8.89 -3.96 -12.56
C VAL A 62 -10.30 -3.43 -12.28
N ARG A 63 -10.68 -2.31 -12.89
CA ARG A 63 -12.02 -1.73 -12.78
C ARG A 63 -13.01 -2.52 -13.62
N GLN A 64 -14.12 -2.91 -13.00
CA GLN A 64 -15.21 -3.54 -13.74
C GLN A 64 -15.79 -2.56 -14.77
N GLY A 65 -15.81 -2.96 -16.03
CA GLY A 65 -16.20 -2.11 -17.16
C GLY A 65 -15.05 -1.40 -17.87
N GLY A 66 -13.80 -1.57 -17.41
CA GLY A 66 -12.59 -1.00 -18.01
C GLY A 66 -12.41 0.50 -17.76
N GLY A 67 -11.37 1.08 -18.38
CA GLY A 67 -11.12 2.52 -18.38
C GLY A 67 -10.23 3.06 -17.26
N GLY A 68 -9.56 2.20 -16.49
CA GLY A 68 -8.66 2.63 -15.42
C GLY A 68 -9.34 3.31 -14.24
N TRP A 69 -8.55 3.63 -13.22
CA TRP A 69 -8.99 4.42 -12.07
C TRP A 69 -8.55 5.87 -12.17
N THR A 70 -9.31 6.76 -11.53
CA THR A 70 -8.87 8.11 -11.21
C THR A 70 -8.99 8.29 -9.72
N ILE A 71 -7.88 8.62 -9.07
CA ILE A 71 -7.75 8.67 -7.62
C ILE A 71 -7.24 10.05 -7.23
N ASP A 72 -8.03 10.73 -6.41
CA ASP A 72 -7.65 12.05 -5.92
C ASP A 72 -6.76 11.89 -4.68
N LEU A 73 -5.51 12.32 -4.84
CA LEU A 73 -4.48 12.27 -3.81
C LEU A 73 -4.49 13.51 -2.92
N VAL A 74 -4.15 13.25 -1.67
CA VAL A 74 -3.63 14.21 -0.69
C VAL A 74 -2.19 13.80 -0.35
N ASN A 75 -1.52 14.49 0.58
CA ASN A 75 -0.22 14.02 1.08
C ASN A 75 -0.38 12.69 1.82
N ILE A 76 0.17 11.63 1.22
CA ILE A 76 0.31 10.31 1.82
C ILE A 76 1.78 10.12 2.16
N ASP A 77 2.09 10.15 3.46
CA ASP A 77 3.47 10.22 3.93
C ASP A 77 4.20 8.88 3.90
N GLN A 78 3.47 7.76 3.77
CA GLN A 78 4.01 6.39 3.64
C GLN A 78 2.90 5.33 3.51
N VAL A 79 3.16 4.33 2.65
CA VAL A 79 2.55 2.99 2.61
C VAL A 79 3.67 1.97 2.37
N ASP A 80 3.44 0.68 2.62
CA ASP A 80 4.45 -0.35 2.35
C ASP A 80 4.55 -0.59 0.84
N ASP A 81 3.66 -1.44 0.33
CA ASP A 81 3.62 -1.81 -1.07
C ASP A 81 2.37 -1.26 -1.77
N ILE A 82 2.52 -0.79 -3.01
CA ILE A 82 1.40 -0.50 -3.91
C ILE A 82 1.48 -1.43 -5.12
N THR A 83 0.41 -2.19 -5.36
CA THR A 83 0.24 -3.03 -6.55
C THR A 83 -0.88 -2.50 -7.44
N ILE A 84 -0.59 -2.32 -8.73
CA ILE A 84 -1.53 -1.76 -9.71
C ILE A 84 -1.74 -2.76 -10.86
N PHE A 85 -3.00 -3.12 -11.13
CA PHE A 85 -3.36 -4.11 -12.17
C PHE A 85 -3.85 -3.51 -13.50
N GLU A 86 -4.12 -2.20 -13.55
CA GLU A 86 -4.52 -1.50 -14.78
C GLU A 86 -4.13 -0.01 -14.72
N SER A 87 -4.44 0.76 -15.78
CA SER A 87 -4.16 2.20 -15.79
C SER A 87 -4.78 2.94 -14.60
N VAL A 88 -4.04 3.88 -14.04
CA VAL A 88 -4.53 4.78 -13.00
C VAL A 88 -4.00 6.19 -13.21
N ASP A 89 -4.87 7.14 -12.98
CA ASP A 89 -4.56 8.56 -12.94
C ASP A 89 -4.61 9.06 -11.50
N PHE A 90 -3.44 9.48 -10.99
CA PHE A 90 -3.29 10.10 -9.69
C PHE A 90 -3.28 11.62 -9.86
N GLY A 91 -4.36 12.26 -9.40
CA GLY A 91 -4.54 13.71 -9.47
C GLY A 91 -4.63 14.36 -8.09
N PRO A 92 -4.54 15.69 -7.97
CA PRO A 92 -4.61 16.36 -6.68
C PRO A 92 -6.03 16.74 -6.29
N VAL A 93 -6.42 16.50 -5.04
CA VAL A 93 -7.56 17.23 -4.44
C VAL A 93 -7.23 18.72 -4.35
N SER A 94 -5.99 19.03 -3.95
CA SER A 94 -5.44 20.38 -3.90
C SER A 94 -3.91 20.35 -3.82
N GLY A 95 -3.27 21.44 -4.26
CA GLY A 95 -1.80 21.57 -4.17
C GLY A 95 -1.06 20.55 -5.03
N THR A 96 0.12 20.13 -4.55
CA THR A 96 0.97 19.14 -5.21
C THR A 96 1.21 17.96 -4.26
N PRO A 97 0.27 17.00 -4.18
CA PRO A 97 0.33 15.93 -3.20
C PRO A 97 1.49 14.97 -3.50
N THR A 98 1.98 14.34 -2.44
CA THR A 98 2.95 13.25 -2.54
C THR A 98 2.30 11.91 -2.21
N LEU A 99 2.63 10.89 -3.00
CA LEU A 99 2.35 9.49 -2.65
C LEU A 99 3.69 8.79 -2.42
N LYS A 100 3.95 8.36 -1.19
CA LYS A 100 5.17 7.65 -0.81
C LYS A 100 4.85 6.19 -0.51
N CYS A 101 5.59 5.29 -1.13
CA CYS A 101 5.56 3.85 -0.92
C CYS A 101 6.98 3.29 -0.93
N ASP A 102 7.20 2.17 -0.24
CA ASP A 102 8.48 1.47 -0.28
C ASP A 102 8.63 0.71 -1.61
N THR A 103 7.57 0.04 -2.07
CA THR A 103 7.55 -0.64 -3.38
C THR A 103 6.34 -0.22 -4.21
N LEU A 104 6.56 0.01 -5.51
CA LEU A 104 5.51 0.13 -6.52
C LEU A 104 5.63 -1.03 -7.52
N THR A 105 4.59 -1.86 -7.61
CA THR A 105 4.48 -3.00 -8.52
C THR A 105 3.36 -2.77 -9.53
N ILE A 106 3.64 -3.07 -10.80
CA ILE A 106 2.65 -3.00 -11.90
C ILE A 106 2.48 -4.41 -12.46
N GLU A 107 1.28 -4.99 -12.32
CA GLU A 107 0.98 -6.35 -12.76
C GLU A 107 -0.09 -6.38 -13.85
N ALA A 108 0.34 -6.10 -15.08
CA ALA A 108 -0.50 -6.25 -16.27
C ALA A 108 -0.63 -7.74 -16.63
N SER A 109 -1.74 -8.39 -16.31
CA SER A 109 -1.94 -9.79 -16.73
C SER A 109 -2.43 -9.91 -18.18
N ASN A 110 -3.14 -8.89 -18.72
CA ASN A 110 -3.68 -8.91 -20.09
C ASN A 110 -3.78 -7.52 -20.75
N ALA A 111 -3.10 -6.49 -20.22
CA ALA A 111 -3.15 -5.16 -20.81
C ALA A 111 -2.13 -5.02 -21.95
N GLU A 112 -2.57 -4.50 -23.10
CA GLU A 112 -1.65 -4.14 -24.19
C GLU A 112 -0.76 -2.95 -23.79
N GLU A 113 -1.28 -2.08 -22.93
CA GLU A 113 -0.61 -0.92 -22.36
C GLU A 113 -1.19 -0.61 -20.98
N ILE A 114 -0.33 -0.25 -20.01
CA ILE A 114 -0.73 0.37 -18.74
C ILE A 114 -0.15 1.77 -18.71
N ILE A 115 -1.02 2.75 -18.50
CA ILE A 115 -0.64 4.16 -18.36
C ILE A 115 -0.80 4.55 -16.89
N LEU A 116 0.30 5.00 -16.30
CA LEU A 116 0.29 5.66 -14.99
C LEU A 116 0.48 7.14 -15.22
N THR A 117 -0.52 7.93 -14.86
CA THR A 117 -0.46 9.39 -14.92
C THR A 117 -0.34 9.95 -13.51
N PHE A 118 0.59 10.90 -13.36
CA PHE A 118 0.73 11.70 -12.15
C PHE A 118 0.58 13.16 -12.56
N ASP A 119 -0.62 13.70 -12.44
CA ASP A 119 -0.88 15.12 -12.72
C ASP A 119 -0.76 15.91 -11.41
N GLY A 120 0.19 16.85 -11.36
CA GLY A 120 0.45 17.63 -10.14
C GLY A 120 0.94 16.83 -8.92
N ALA A 121 1.15 15.52 -9.03
CA ALA A 121 1.61 14.64 -7.96
C ALA A 121 3.09 14.22 -8.12
N THR A 122 3.74 13.87 -7.01
CA THR A 122 5.11 13.32 -7.01
C THR A 122 5.14 11.94 -6.34
N ILE A 123 5.85 10.99 -6.95
CA ILE A 123 6.22 9.72 -6.33
C ILE A 123 7.66 9.80 -5.80
N SER A 124 7.88 9.39 -4.55
CA SER A 124 9.21 9.36 -3.94
C SER A 124 9.33 8.19 -2.97
N GLY A 125 10.45 7.47 -3.03
CA GLY A 125 10.89 6.53 -2.00
C GLY A 125 11.73 7.19 -0.91
#